data_AF-K7KX13-F1
#
_entry.id   AF-K7KX13-F1
#
_cell.length_a   1.000
_cell.length_b   1.000
_cell.length_c   1.000
_cell.angle_alpha   90.00
_cell.angle_beta   90.00
_cell.angle_gamma   90.00
#
_symmetry.space_group_name_H-M   'P 1'
#
loop_
_entity.id
_entity.type
_entity.pdbx_description
1 polymer ?
#
loop_
_entity_poly.entity_id
_entity_poly.type
_entity_poly.pdbx_seq_one_letter_code
_entity_poly.pdbx_strand_id
1 'polypeptide(L)'
;MEMIKGIKGHGYYDELVIPIIENTAYEYELTESLAKAIEAYPKTTAVLVRNHGIYIWGDSWISAKTQAECYHYLFDAAIKLHQLGLDWSTPNHGPIKSLRSLMIAGESNASDKTRKASGEIDPFPRCIVLDIEGTTTPISFVTEVLFPYARQNVGRHLSVTYDTPDTEADIKLLCSQVQSDLKQGIAGAVPIPSDGACKRAVIDALVTNVEAMIKADRKITALKELQGHMWRTGYENNELKGIVFDDVPEALEKWHTLGIKVYIYSSGSRLAQRLIFGHTNHGDLRKYLSGFFDTTVGNKRETRSYVEISESLGVDKPSDILFVTDVYQEATAAKAAGLEVIISVRPGNAPLPENHGFKMISSFSEI
;
A
#
# COMPACT_ATOMS: atom_id res chain seq x y z
N MET A 1 -16.55 8.63 17.56
CA MET A 1 -15.71 7.45 17.23
C MET A 1 -16.44 6.19 17.70
N GLU A 2 -16.54 5.14 16.87
CA GLU A 2 -17.40 3.98 17.18
C GLU A 2 -16.95 3.16 18.40
N MET A 3 -15.64 3.11 18.66
CA MET A 3 -15.04 2.36 19.78
C MET A 3 -15.48 2.84 21.18
N ILE A 4 -16.13 4.00 21.29
CA ILE A 4 -16.73 4.47 22.54
C ILE A 4 -17.77 3.49 23.11
N LYS A 5 -18.46 2.74 22.24
CA LYS A 5 -19.48 1.74 22.63
C LYS A 5 -18.89 0.56 23.40
N GLY A 6 -17.59 0.32 23.26
CA GLY A 6 -16.89 -0.74 24.00
C GLY A 6 -16.55 -0.35 25.45
N ILE A 7 -16.76 0.91 25.82
CA ILE A 7 -16.63 1.39 27.19
C ILE A 7 -17.98 1.27 27.88
N LYS A 8 -17.98 0.63 29.05
CA LYS A 8 -19.21 0.38 29.80
C LYS A 8 -19.94 1.71 30.07
N GLY A 9 -21.25 1.74 29.81
CA GLY A 9 -22.09 2.91 30.08
C GLY A 9 -22.06 4.01 29.01
N HIS A 10 -21.43 3.78 27.84
CA HIS A 10 -21.39 4.75 26.75
C HIS A 10 -22.00 4.20 25.45
N GLY A 11 -22.89 4.98 24.85
CA GLY A 11 -23.41 4.83 23.51
C GLY A 11 -22.66 5.69 22.49
N TYR A 12 -23.06 5.61 21.22
CA TYR A 12 -22.37 6.29 20.11
C TYR A 12 -22.34 7.82 20.23
N TYR A 13 -23.40 8.42 20.76
CA TYR A 13 -23.55 9.87 20.91
C TYR A 13 -23.16 10.37 22.30
N ASP A 14 -22.70 9.49 23.19
CA ASP A 14 -22.30 9.89 24.52
C ASP A 14 -20.92 10.55 24.51
N GLU A 15 -20.73 11.51 25.41
CA GLU A 15 -19.43 12.13 25.65
C GLU A 15 -18.67 11.33 26.70
N LEU A 16 -17.49 10.81 26.31
CA LEU A 16 -16.56 10.14 27.22
C LEU A 16 -15.58 11.16 27.79
N VAL A 17 -15.69 11.42 29.09
CA VAL A 17 -14.77 12.30 29.82
C VAL A 17 -13.83 11.46 30.68
N ILE A 18 -12.52 11.70 30.55
CA ILE A 18 -11.49 10.96 31.28
C ILE A 18 -10.73 11.96 32.17
N PRO A 19 -10.84 11.86 33.50
CA PRO A 19 -10.16 12.77 34.41
C PRO A 19 -8.65 12.56 34.36
N ILE A 20 -7.91 13.68 34.44
CA ILE A 20 -6.46 13.69 34.56
C ILE A 20 -6.11 14.17 35.97
N ILE A 21 -5.38 13.35 36.73
CA ILE A 21 -4.87 13.70 38.06
C ILE A 21 -3.35 13.90 38.02
N GLU A 22 -2.84 14.68 38.97
CA GLU A 22 -1.40 14.90 39.11
C GLU A 22 -0.70 13.68 39.70
N ASN A 23 0.52 13.41 39.25
CA ASN A 23 1.32 12.32 39.77
C ASN A 23 1.93 12.67 41.13
N THR A 24 2.05 11.67 41.99
CA THR A 24 2.70 11.77 43.32
C THR A 24 3.99 10.98 43.33
N ALA A 25 4.82 11.14 44.37
CA ALA A 25 6.08 10.43 44.48
C ALA A 25 5.89 8.93 44.73
N TYR A 26 4.80 8.58 45.41
CA TYR A 26 4.46 7.19 45.72
C TYR A 26 3.01 6.86 45.35
N GLU A 27 2.77 5.64 44.88
CA GLU A 27 1.47 5.19 44.38
C GLU A 27 0.37 5.22 45.45
N TYR A 28 0.70 4.96 46.73
CA TYR A 28 -0.28 5.00 47.83
C TYR A 28 -0.86 6.40 48.06
N GLU A 29 -0.14 7.46 47.66
CA GLU A 29 -0.59 8.86 47.77
C GLU A 29 -1.63 9.22 46.69
N LEU A 30 -1.74 8.41 45.62
CA LEU A 30 -2.77 8.59 44.58
C LEU A 30 -4.16 8.16 45.03
N THR A 31 -4.28 7.41 46.14
CA THR A 31 -5.54 6.79 46.56
C THR A 31 -6.67 7.81 46.72
N GLU A 32 -6.40 8.95 47.36
CA GLU A 32 -7.42 9.96 47.63
C GLU A 32 -7.84 10.72 46.36
N SER A 33 -6.88 11.08 45.50
CA SER A 33 -7.15 11.78 44.24
C SER A 33 -7.85 10.88 43.22
N LEU A 34 -7.48 9.59 43.17
CA LEU A 34 -8.13 8.57 42.36
C LEU A 34 -9.58 8.35 42.83
N ALA A 35 -9.81 8.21 44.14
CA ALA A 35 -11.15 8.05 44.70
C ALA A 35 -12.07 9.24 44.36
N LYS A 36 -11.56 10.48 44.53
CA LYS A 36 -12.29 11.70 44.15
C LYS A 36 -12.61 11.76 42.66
N ALA A 37 -11.68 11.34 41.80
CA ALA A 37 -11.89 11.31 40.36
C ALA A 37 -12.95 10.27 39.96
N ILE A 38 -12.95 9.09 40.58
CA ILE A 38 -13.94 8.04 40.34
C ILE A 38 -15.34 8.51 40.77
N GLU A 39 -15.45 9.18 41.92
CA GLU A 39 -16.73 9.69 42.43
C GLU A 39 -17.28 10.84 41.56
N ALA A 40 -16.41 11.75 41.09
CA ALA A 40 -16.80 12.87 40.25
C ALA A 40 -17.19 12.45 38.82
N TYR A 41 -16.62 11.36 38.30
CA TYR A 41 -16.84 10.87 36.93
C TYR A 41 -17.33 9.42 36.93
N PRO A 42 -18.54 9.12 37.44
CA PRO A 42 -19.01 7.75 37.62
C PRO A 42 -19.26 6.98 36.31
N LYS A 43 -19.32 7.70 35.17
CA LYS A 43 -19.50 7.08 33.85
C LYS A 43 -18.20 6.51 33.28
N THR A 44 -17.03 7.04 33.65
CA THR A 44 -15.76 6.57 33.10
C THR A 44 -15.21 5.40 33.91
N THR A 45 -14.50 4.50 33.24
CA THR A 45 -13.80 3.38 33.86
C THR A 45 -12.28 3.56 33.80
N ALA A 46 -11.83 4.80 33.61
CA ALA A 46 -10.43 5.14 33.54
C ALA A 46 -10.08 6.49 34.17
N VAL A 47 -8.89 6.57 34.76
CA VAL A 47 -8.26 7.82 35.23
C VAL A 47 -6.83 7.88 34.71
N LEU A 48 -6.46 9.01 34.11
CA LEU A 48 -5.11 9.25 33.60
C LEU A 48 -4.29 9.99 34.66
N VAL A 49 -3.10 9.48 34.96
CA VAL A 49 -2.15 10.12 35.87
C VAL A 49 -1.05 10.76 35.03
N ARG A 50 -0.90 12.08 35.17
CA ARG A 50 0.04 12.86 34.34
C ARG A 50 1.45 12.28 34.43
N ASN A 51 2.12 12.09 33.29
CA ASN A 51 3.49 11.55 33.21
C ASN A 51 3.70 10.15 33.80
N HIS A 52 2.64 9.40 34.09
CA HIS A 52 2.74 8.05 34.64
C HIS A 52 2.04 7.03 33.73
N GLY A 53 0.75 7.22 33.48
CA GLY A 53 -0.03 6.27 32.68
C GLY A 53 -1.51 6.34 33.00
N ILE A 54 -2.26 5.34 32.58
CA ILE A 54 -3.70 5.27 32.80
C ILE A 54 -4.07 4.05 33.65
N TYR A 55 -4.96 4.25 34.60
CA TYR A 55 -5.60 3.17 35.35
C TYR A 55 -6.97 2.92 34.76
N ILE A 56 -7.25 1.65 34.43
CA ILE A 56 -8.50 1.22 33.79
C ILE A 56 -9.05 0.01 34.55
N TRP A 57 -10.33 0.01 34.87
CA TRP A 57 -10.97 -1.05 35.65
C TRP A 57 -12.24 -1.59 34.99
N GLY A 58 -12.66 -2.79 35.40
CA GLY A 58 -13.88 -3.43 34.94
C GLY A 58 -14.30 -4.53 35.92
N ASP A 59 -15.53 -5.03 35.75
CA ASP A 59 -16.10 -6.02 36.69
C ASP A 59 -15.35 -7.37 36.66
N SER A 60 -14.56 -7.60 35.61
CA SER A 60 -13.68 -8.76 35.44
C SER A 60 -12.42 -8.35 34.68
N TRP A 61 -11.38 -9.18 34.70
CA TRP A 61 -10.18 -8.94 33.92
C TRP A 61 -10.46 -8.85 32.40
N ILE A 62 -11.47 -9.59 31.90
CA ILE A 62 -11.91 -9.50 30.50
C ILE A 62 -12.50 -8.11 30.24
N SER A 63 -13.41 -7.66 31.09
CA SER A 63 -14.04 -6.34 30.96
C SER A 63 -13.02 -5.20 31.07
N ALA A 64 -12.07 -5.30 32.00
CA ALA A 64 -11.00 -4.33 32.14
C ALA A 64 -10.12 -4.30 30.87
N LYS A 65 -9.76 -5.46 30.32
CA LYS A 65 -8.97 -5.56 29.08
C LYS A 65 -9.71 -4.97 27.87
N THR A 66 -10.97 -5.34 27.68
CA THR A 66 -11.78 -4.82 26.55
C THR A 66 -11.89 -3.30 26.61
N GLN A 67 -12.15 -2.74 27.80
CA GLN A 67 -12.19 -1.30 27.98
C GLN A 67 -10.83 -0.66 27.73
N ALA A 68 -9.73 -1.28 28.20
CA ALA A 68 -8.38 -0.79 27.95
C ALA A 68 -8.05 -0.72 26.45
N GLU A 69 -8.40 -1.73 25.68
CA GLU A 69 -8.24 -1.74 24.22
C GLU A 69 -9.04 -0.61 23.55
N CYS A 70 -10.27 -0.34 24.01
CA CYS A 70 -11.09 0.76 23.52
C CYS A 70 -10.45 2.13 23.84
N TYR A 71 -10.00 2.33 25.09
CA TYR A 71 -9.31 3.56 25.48
C TYR A 71 -8.02 3.79 24.69
N HIS A 72 -7.19 2.76 24.51
CA HIS A 72 -5.97 2.87 23.71
C HIS A 72 -6.26 3.29 22.27
N TYR A 73 -7.26 2.69 21.64
CA TYR A 73 -7.67 3.09 20.29
C TYR A 73 -8.15 4.55 20.23
N LEU A 74 -9.01 4.95 21.19
CA LEU A 74 -9.54 6.31 21.23
C LEU A 74 -8.45 7.36 21.47
N PHE A 75 -7.46 7.06 22.32
CA PHE A 75 -6.32 7.96 22.53
C PHE A 75 -5.42 8.06 21.31
N ASP A 76 -5.07 6.93 20.70
CA ASP A 76 -4.24 6.92 19.49
C ASP A 76 -4.92 7.71 18.36
N ALA A 77 -6.23 7.52 18.18
CA ALA A 77 -7.02 8.29 17.24
C ALA A 77 -7.04 9.80 17.59
N ALA A 78 -7.28 10.17 18.85
CA ALA A 78 -7.31 11.57 19.28
C ALA A 78 -5.94 12.26 19.12
N ILE A 79 -4.85 11.56 19.46
CA ILE A 79 -3.47 12.06 19.31
C ILE A 79 -3.15 12.24 17.82
N LYS A 80 -3.50 11.26 16.97
CA LYS A 80 -3.30 11.36 15.51
C LYS A 80 -4.10 12.50 14.91
N LEU A 81 -5.36 12.68 15.30
CA LEU A 81 -6.16 13.84 14.90
C LEU A 81 -5.47 15.15 15.30
N HIS A 82 -4.97 15.24 16.54
CA HIS A 82 -4.22 16.41 16.99
C HIS A 82 -2.95 16.67 16.19
N GLN A 83 -2.14 15.64 15.92
CA GLN A 83 -0.91 15.74 15.12
C GLN A 83 -1.18 16.15 13.66
N LEU A 84 -2.33 15.72 13.11
CA LEU A 84 -2.79 16.10 11.78
C LEU A 84 -3.45 17.48 11.74
N GLY A 85 -3.54 18.17 12.89
CA GLY A 85 -4.18 19.47 12.97
C GLY A 85 -5.69 19.40 12.80
N LEU A 86 -6.34 18.27 13.13
CA LEU A 86 -7.78 18.04 13.00
C LEU A 86 -8.49 18.09 14.37
N ASP A 87 -9.61 18.81 14.41
CA ASP A 87 -10.40 19.07 15.61
C ASP A 87 -11.26 17.85 15.96
N TRP A 88 -10.90 17.18 17.05
CA TRP A 88 -11.63 16.02 17.55
C TRP A 88 -12.99 16.37 18.18
N SER A 89 -13.27 17.65 18.45
CA SER A 89 -14.53 18.11 19.06
C SER A 89 -15.70 18.26 18.08
N THR A 90 -15.42 18.20 16.77
CA THR A 90 -16.46 18.30 15.73
C THR A 90 -16.54 17.02 14.89
N PRO A 91 -17.75 16.57 14.48
CA PRO A 91 -17.91 15.37 13.66
C PRO A 91 -17.22 15.46 12.30
N ASN A 92 -17.01 16.68 11.81
CA ASN A 92 -16.40 16.98 10.52
C ASN A 92 -14.86 17.05 10.61
N HIS A 93 -14.29 16.90 11.81
CA HIS A 93 -12.85 16.90 12.07
C HIS A 93 -12.07 18.00 11.31
N GLY A 94 -12.62 19.22 11.30
CA GLY A 94 -12.03 20.36 10.60
C GLY A 94 -10.69 20.80 11.22
N PRO A 95 -9.93 21.72 10.61
CA PRO A 95 -8.64 22.12 11.15
C PRO A 95 -8.75 22.70 12.58
N ILE A 96 -7.83 22.33 13.48
CA ILE A 96 -7.73 22.86 14.84
C ILE A 96 -7.54 24.36 14.74
N LYS A 97 -8.56 25.11 15.17
CA LYS A 97 -8.50 26.56 15.25
C LYS A 97 -7.50 26.93 16.34
N SER A 98 -6.26 27.25 15.95
CA SER A 98 -5.31 27.83 16.90
C SER A 98 -5.87 29.17 17.40
N LEU A 99 -5.77 29.42 18.70
CA LEU A 99 -6.14 30.68 19.37
C LEU A 99 -5.47 31.94 18.77
N ARG A 100 -4.51 31.79 17.84
CA ARG A 100 -3.89 32.89 17.09
C ARG A 100 -4.72 33.41 15.91
N SER A 101 -5.68 32.64 15.39
CA SER A 101 -6.49 33.07 14.24
C SER A 101 -7.73 33.90 14.60
N LEU A 102 -8.02 34.08 15.90
CA LEU A 102 -9.15 34.89 16.39
C LEU A 102 -8.95 36.41 16.29
N MET A 103 -7.81 36.88 15.75
CA MET A 103 -7.51 38.33 15.63
C MET A 103 -7.54 38.87 14.19
N ILE A 104 -7.76 38.02 13.17
CA ILE A 104 -7.80 38.46 11.77
C ILE A 104 -8.96 37.76 11.03
N ALA A 105 -10.19 38.01 11.47
CA ALA A 105 -11.40 37.86 10.65
C ALA A 105 -12.57 38.54 11.38
N GLY A 106 -12.38 39.81 11.75
CA GLY A 106 -13.48 40.71 12.02
C GLY A 106 -13.97 41.28 10.70
N GLU A 107 -15.28 41.19 10.50
CA GLU A 107 -16.08 42.00 9.58
C GLU A 107 -15.92 41.76 8.07
N SER A 108 -16.86 41.02 7.50
CA SER A 108 -17.79 41.63 6.53
C SER A 108 -18.94 40.67 6.23
N ASN A 109 -20.12 40.99 6.78
CA ASN A 109 -21.39 40.51 6.28
C ASN A 109 -21.71 41.27 4.99
N ALA A 110 -21.89 40.56 3.89
CA ALA A 110 -22.68 41.04 2.76
C ALA A 110 -23.37 39.87 2.08
N SER A 111 -24.69 39.90 2.16
CA SER A 111 -25.59 39.09 1.35
C SER A 111 -25.33 39.31 -0.14
N ASP A 112 -25.26 38.23 -0.92
CA ASP A 112 -25.77 38.30 -2.28
C ASP A 112 -26.47 37.01 -2.70
N LYS A 113 -27.71 37.22 -3.17
CA LYS A 113 -28.55 36.20 -3.80
C LYS A 113 -28.22 36.23 -5.28
N THR A 114 -27.52 35.23 -5.78
CA THR A 114 -27.49 34.95 -7.22
C THR A 114 -27.55 33.46 -7.47
N ARG A 115 -28.74 33.00 -7.90
CA ARG A 115 -28.90 31.77 -8.65
C ARG A 115 -28.30 32.00 -10.04
N LYS A 116 -27.31 31.19 -10.46
CA LYS A 116 -27.36 30.45 -11.73
C LYS A 116 -26.23 29.42 -11.86
N ALA A 117 -26.67 28.26 -12.34
CA ALA A 117 -25.95 27.10 -12.86
C ALA A 117 -24.69 27.38 -13.68
N SER A 118 -23.62 26.62 -13.41
CA SER A 118 -22.86 25.87 -14.44
C SER A 118 -21.70 25.09 -13.80
N GLY A 119 -21.66 23.78 -14.06
CA GLY A 119 -20.48 22.93 -13.89
C GLY A 119 -20.39 22.25 -12.53
N GLU A 120 -20.93 21.04 -12.44
CA GLU A 120 -20.35 20.03 -11.55
C GLU A 120 -18.83 20.00 -11.83
N ILE A 121 -18.03 20.42 -10.86
CA ILE A 121 -16.62 20.03 -10.86
C ILE A 121 -16.69 18.53 -10.62
N ASP A 122 -16.49 17.77 -11.69
CA ASP A 122 -16.39 16.31 -11.64
C ASP A 122 -15.44 15.98 -10.47
N PRO A 123 -15.89 15.26 -9.43
CA PRO A 123 -15.07 15.05 -8.26
C PRO A 123 -13.81 14.31 -8.72
N PHE A 124 -12.65 14.95 -8.56
CA PHE A 124 -11.36 14.32 -8.84
C PHE A 124 -11.35 12.91 -8.23
N PRO A 125 -10.88 11.88 -8.95
CA PRO A 125 -10.82 10.53 -8.40
C PRO A 125 -10.08 10.56 -7.08
N ARG A 126 -10.66 9.93 -6.05
CA ARG A 126 -10.06 9.91 -4.70
C ARG A 126 -8.78 9.09 -4.69
N CYS A 127 -8.71 8.09 -5.57
CA CYS A 127 -7.59 7.17 -5.72
C CYS A 127 -7.21 6.99 -7.19
N ILE A 128 -5.91 6.86 -7.45
CA ILE A 128 -5.37 6.48 -8.76
C ILE A 128 -4.64 5.15 -8.59
N VAL A 129 -4.94 4.18 -9.45
CA VAL A 129 -4.22 2.92 -9.55
C VAL A 129 -3.50 2.90 -10.89
N LEU A 130 -2.20 2.66 -10.87
CA LEU A 130 -1.35 2.71 -12.06
C LEU A 130 -0.78 1.34 -12.38
N ASP A 131 -0.77 0.99 -13.66
CA ASP A 131 0.08 -0.06 -14.18
C ASP A 131 1.56 0.38 -14.28
N ILE A 132 2.46 -0.58 -14.46
CA ILE A 132 3.90 -0.34 -14.64
C ILE A 132 4.28 -0.33 -16.11
N GLU A 133 4.33 -1.51 -16.73
CA GLU A 133 4.81 -1.72 -18.09
C GLU A 133 3.89 -0.99 -19.08
N GLY A 134 4.47 -0.25 -20.04
CA GLY A 134 3.70 0.51 -21.02
C GLY A 134 2.93 1.72 -20.45
N THR A 135 2.99 1.97 -19.14
CA THR A 135 2.19 3.01 -18.46
C THR A 135 3.06 4.03 -17.73
N THR A 136 3.77 3.60 -16.67
CA THR A 136 4.75 4.44 -15.96
C THR A 136 6.19 4.17 -16.42
N THR A 137 6.43 2.97 -16.94
CA THR A 137 7.74 2.44 -17.34
C THR A 137 7.66 1.91 -18.77
N PRO A 138 8.68 2.11 -19.62
CA PRO A 138 8.70 1.53 -20.97
C PRO A 138 8.52 0.01 -20.93
N ILE A 139 7.70 -0.54 -21.84
CA ILE A 139 7.46 -1.99 -21.91
C ILE A 139 8.76 -2.79 -22.14
N SER A 140 9.73 -2.21 -22.84
CA SER A 140 11.04 -2.80 -23.08
C SER A 140 11.89 -2.94 -21.82
N PHE A 141 11.65 -2.17 -20.75
CA PHE A 141 12.48 -2.21 -19.56
C PHE A 141 12.44 -3.60 -18.89
N VAL A 142 11.26 -4.22 -18.80
CA VAL A 142 11.15 -5.53 -18.16
C VAL A 142 11.76 -6.63 -19.03
N THR A 143 11.46 -6.63 -20.32
CA THR A 143 11.87 -7.68 -21.27
C THR A 143 13.33 -7.55 -21.71
N GLU A 144 13.89 -6.35 -21.78
CA GLU A 144 15.24 -6.07 -22.27
C GLU A 144 16.25 -5.75 -21.15
N VAL A 145 15.80 -5.42 -19.94
CA VAL A 145 16.70 -5.11 -18.81
C VAL A 145 16.51 -6.08 -17.65
N LEU A 146 15.33 -6.16 -17.04
CA LEU A 146 15.14 -6.96 -15.81
C LEU A 146 15.29 -8.46 -16.04
N PHE A 147 14.65 -9.01 -17.08
CA PHE A 147 14.75 -10.44 -17.39
C PHE A 147 16.15 -10.85 -17.87
N PRO A 148 16.83 -10.10 -18.77
CA PRO A 148 18.21 -10.38 -19.13
C PRO A 148 19.17 -10.29 -17.93
N TYR A 149 18.99 -9.29 -17.05
CA TYR A 149 19.79 -9.19 -15.83
C TYR A 149 19.63 -10.42 -14.94
N ALA A 150 18.39 -10.87 -14.70
CA ALA A 150 18.13 -12.08 -13.92
C ALA A 150 18.78 -13.30 -14.56
N ARG A 151 18.65 -13.47 -15.87
CA ARG A 151 19.27 -14.59 -16.59
C ARG A 151 20.79 -14.60 -16.48
N GLN A 152 21.45 -13.45 -16.61
CA GLN A 152 22.91 -13.36 -16.62
C GLN A 152 23.52 -13.49 -15.21
N ASN A 153 22.76 -13.16 -14.16
CA ASN A 153 23.28 -13.07 -12.80
C ASN A 153 22.88 -14.23 -11.89
N VAL A 154 22.04 -15.17 -12.32
CA VAL A 154 21.50 -16.23 -11.45
C VAL A 154 22.61 -17.08 -10.83
N GLY A 155 23.60 -17.50 -11.63
CA GLY A 155 24.71 -18.31 -11.13
C GLY A 155 25.57 -17.55 -10.12
N ARG A 156 25.84 -16.26 -10.38
CA ARG A 156 26.60 -15.40 -9.47
C ARG A 156 25.84 -15.18 -8.16
N HIS A 157 24.56 -14.83 -8.24
CA HIS A 157 23.71 -14.59 -7.07
C HIS A 157 23.67 -15.84 -6.19
N LEU A 158 23.25 -16.99 -6.74
CA LEU A 158 23.19 -18.26 -6.02
C LEU A 158 24.55 -18.66 -5.42
N SER A 159 25.67 -18.36 -6.07
CA SER A 159 27.00 -18.67 -5.53
C SER A 159 27.36 -17.82 -4.32
N VAL A 160 27.04 -16.52 -4.37
CA VAL A 160 27.37 -15.55 -3.32
C VAL A 160 26.44 -15.68 -2.12
N THR A 161 25.14 -15.90 -2.36
CA THR A 161 24.11 -15.87 -1.32
C THR A 161 23.65 -17.25 -0.87
N TYR A 162 24.24 -18.33 -1.38
CA TYR A 162 23.79 -19.72 -1.15
C TYR A 162 23.45 -20.05 0.31
N ASP A 163 24.32 -19.61 1.22
CA ASP A 163 24.26 -19.94 2.65
C ASP A 163 23.43 -18.90 3.45
N THR A 164 22.71 -18.02 2.75
CA THR A 164 21.79 -17.06 3.37
C THR A 164 20.38 -17.66 3.52
N PRO A 165 19.63 -17.30 4.57
CA PRO A 165 18.28 -17.84 4.78
C PRO A 165 17.33 -17.62 3.60
N ASP A 166 17.39 -16.44 2.97
CA ASP A 166 16.56 -16.08 1.82
C ASP A 166 16.83 -17.02 0.63
N THR A 167 18.11 -17.22 0.27
CA THR A 167 18.49 -18.08 -0.85
C THR A 167 18.25 -19.56 -0.56
N GLU A 168 18.44 -20.02 0.68
CA GLU A 168 18.06 -21.38 1.06
C GLU A 168 16.56 -21.63 0.88
N ALA A 169 15.71 -20.65 1.21
CA ALA A 169 14.26 -20.73 1.01
C ALA A 169 13.92 -20.76 -0.49
N ASP A 170 14.55 -19.91 -1.30
CA ASP A 170 14.38 -19.90 -2.76
C ASP A 170 14.78 -21.24 -3.38
N ILE A 171 15.92 -21.80 -2.98
CA ILE A 171 16.41 -23.10 -3.45
C ILE A 171 15.40 -24.19 -3.12
N LYS A 172 14.85 -24.22 -1.90
CA LYS A 172 13.82 -25.22 -1.51
C LYS A 172 12.56 -25.12 -2.36
N LEU A 173 12.10 -23.89 -2.63
CA LEU A 173 10.94 -23.65 -3.51
C LEU A 173 11.22 -24.08 -4.96
N LEU A 174 12.38 -23.72 -5.51
CA LEU A 174 12.79 -24.10 -6.85
C LEU A 174 12.97 -25.61 -6.99
N CYS A 175 13.57 -26.27 -6.01
CA CYS A 175 13.68 -27.73 -5.98
C CYS A 175 12.31 -28.41 -6.05
N SER A 176 11.36 -27.92 -5.25
CA SER A 176 9.98 -28.43 -5.24
C SER A 176 9.28 -28.22 -6.59
N GLN A 177 9.47 -27.04 -7.20
CA GLN A 177 8.92 -26.74 -8.52
C GLN A 177 9.52 -27.64 -9.60
N VAL A 178 10.84 -27.77 -9.65
CA VAL A 178 11.55 -28.58 -10.64
C VAL A 178 11.16 -30.06 -10.53
N GLN A 179 10.98 -30.58 -9.32
CA GLN A 179 10.46 -31.93 -9.14
C GLN A 179 9.04 -32.10 -9.71
N SER A 180 8.18 -31.11 -9.54
CA SER A 180 6.84 -31.10 -10.17
C SER A 180 6.94 -31.04 -11.69
N ASP A 181 7.82 -30.19 -12.22
CA ASP A 181 8.02 -30.02 -13.66
C ASP A 181 8.55 -31.28 -14.33
N LEU A 182 9.49 -31.99 -13.68
CA LEU A 182 10.01 -33.28 -14.15
C LEU A 182 8.91 -34.34 -14.20
N LYS A 183 8.04 -34.41 -13.17
CA LYS A 183 6.89 -35.33 -13.16
C LYS A 183 5.88 -35.03 -14.26
N GLN A 184 5.72 -33.76 -14.60
CA GLN A 184 4.82 -33.31 -15.67
C GLN A 184 5.47 -33.35 -17.07
N GLY A 185 6.76 -33.69 -17.17
CA GLY A 185 7.48 -33.74 -18.45
C GLY A 185 7.66 -32.36 -19.09
N ILE A 186 7.74 -31.28 -18.30
CA ILE A 186 7.93 -29.92 -18.83
C ILE A 186 9.30 -29.82 -19.49
N ALA A 187 9.32 -29.34 -20.74
CA ALA A 187 10.55 -29.17 -21.50
C ALA A 187 11.53 -28.21 -20.81
N GLY A 188 12.81 -28.60 -20.73
CA GLY A 188 13.87 -27.79 -20.12
C GLY A 188 14.06 -28.02 -18.62
N ALA A 189 13.22 -28.83 -17.96
CA ALA A 189 13.44 -29.22 -16.58
C ALA A 189 14.60 -30.24 -16.48
N VAL A 190 15.56 -29.99 -15.60
CA VAL A 190 16.70 -30.89 -15.34
C VAL A 190 16.74 -31.30 -13.86
N PRO A 191 17.08 -32.56 -13.54
CA PRO A 191 17.13 -33.03 -12.16
C PRO A 191 18.18 -32.27 -11.35
N ILE A 192 17.78 -31.85 -10.14
CA ILE A 192 18.68 -31.22 -9.18
C ILE A 192 19.34 -32.33 -8.35
N PRO A 193 20.69 -32.35 -8.23
CA PRO A 193 21.40 -33.35 -7.43
C PRO A 193 20.94 -33.39 -5.97
N SER A 194 20.96 -34.59 -5.36
CA SER A 194 20.53 -34.84 -3.98
C SER A 194 21.49 -34.29 -2.92
N ASP A 195 21.03 -34.24 -1.67
CA ASP A 195 21.83 -33.84 -0.49
C ASP A 195 23.12 -34.66 -0.39
N GLY A 196 24.26 -33.96 -0.49
CA GLY A 196 25.61 -34.55 -0.55
C GLY A 196 26.37 -34.24 -1.85
N ALA A 197 25.68 -33.71 -2.87
CA ALA A 197 26.33 -33.19 -4.07
C ALA A 197 27.12 -31.90 -3.79
N CYS A 198 28.17 -31.66 -4.58
CA CYS A 198 28.93 -30.42 -4.50
C CYS A 198 28.02 -29.21 -4.78
N LYS A 199 28.10 -28.17 -3.94
CA LYS A 199 27.37 -26.88 -4.06
C LYS A 199 27.33 -26.36 -5.50
N ARG A 200 28.45 -26.46 -6.23
CA ARG A 200 28.55 -26.04 -7.63
C ARG A 200 27.61 -26.80 -8.56
N ALA A 201 27.49 -28.12 -8.40
CA ALA A 201 26.61 -28.94 -9.24
C ALA A 201 25.13 -28.63 -9.00
N VAL A 202 24.76 -28.32 -7.75
CA VAL A 202 23.39 -27.88 -7.40
C VAL A 202 23.09 -26.53 -8.06
N ILE A 203 24.02 -25.57 -7.96
CA ILE A 203 23.88 -24.25 -8.59
C ILE A 203 23.77 -24.38 -10.11
N ASP A 204 24.64 -25.15 -10.77
CA ASP A 204 24.61 -25.33 -12.23
C ASP A 204 23.27 -25.91 -12.71
N ALA A 205 22.70 -26.87 -11.97
CA ALA A 205 21.38 -27.42 -12.26
C ALA A 205 20.24 -26.40 -12.04
N LEU A 206 20.30 -25.61 -10.97
CA LEU A 206 19.33 -24.53 -10.71
C LEU A 206 19.39 -23.45 -11.79
N VAL A 207 20.59 -23.01 -12.17
CA VAL A 207 20.80 -22.04 -13.26
C VAL A 207 20.13 -22.54 -14.53
N THR A 208 20.40 -23.78 -14.94
CA THR A 208 19.83 -24.37 -16.15
C THR A 208 18.29 -24.36 -16.12
N ASN A 209 17.70 -24.77 -14.98
CA ASN A 209 16.24 -24.75 -14.80
C ASN A 209 15.67 -23.32 -14.86
N VAL A 210 16.29 -22.37 -14.14
CA VAL A 210 15.83 -20.98 -14.08
C VAL A 210 15.93 -20.32 -15.46
N GLU A 211 17.02 -20.53 -16.20
CA GLU A 211 17.15 -20.03 -17.57
C GLU A 211 16.06 -20.58 -18.50
N ALA A 212 15.75 -21.87 -18.38
CA ALA A 212 14.68 -22.49 -19.15
C ALA A 212 13.30 -21.91 -18.78
N MET A 213 13.03 -21.69 -17.49
CA MET A 213 11.79 -21.09 -17.01
C MET A 213 11.62 -19.64 -17.51
N ILE A 214 12.69 -18.83 -17.46
CA ILE A 214 12.70 -17.46 -17.98
C ILE A 214 12.49 -17.45 -19.49
N LYS A 215 13.20 -18.32 -20.24
CA LYS A 215 13.07 -18.42 -21.69
C LYS A 215 11.66 -18.81 -22.14
N ALA A 216 10.96 -19.60 -21.33
CA ALA A 216 9.58 -20.02 -21.58
C ALA A 216 8.53 -19.07 -20.97
N ASP A 217 8.93 -17.89 -20.46
CA ASP A 217 8.05 -16.89 -19.80
C ASP A 217 7.11 -17.51 -18.75
N ARG A 218 7.64 -18.45 -17.94
CA ARG A 218 6.82 -19.19 -16.98
C ARG A 218 6.53 -18.34 -15.76
N LYS A 219 5.24 -18.13 -15.48
CA LYS A 219 4.76 -17.35 -14.33
C LYS A 219 4.65 -18.20 -13.06
N ILE A 220 5.79 -18.56 -12.49
CA ILE A 220 5.90 -19.44 -11.31
C ILE A 220 6.28 -18.64 -10.07
N THR A 221 5.64 -18.90 -8.93
CA THR A 221 5.97 -18.28 -7.65
C THR A 221 7.46 -18.45 -7.28
N ALA A 222 7.99 -19.67 -7.37
CA ALA A 222 9.40 -19.95 -7.03
C ALA A 222 10.39 -19.13 -7.87
N LEU A 223 10.09 -18.91 -9.16
CA LEU A 223 10.91 -18.06 -10.02
C LEU A 223 10.80 -16.58 -9.63
N LYS A 224 9.59 -16.11 -9.34
CA LYS A 224 9.33 -14.71 -8.96
C LYS A 224 10.03 -14.30 -7.67
N GLU A 225 10.06 -15.18 -6.66
CA GLU A 225 10.77 -14.93 -5.40
C GLU A 225 12.28 -14.74 -5.64
N LEU A 226 12.92 -15.71 -6.31
CA LEU A 226 14.34 -15.63 -6.66
C LEU A 226 14.65 -14.38 -7.49
N GLN A 227 13.85 -14.09 -8.52
CA GLN A 227 14.01 -12.88 -9.34
C GLN A 227 13.95 -11.61 -8.49
N GLY A 228 13.04 -11.55 -7.52
CA GLY A 228 12.93 -10.44 -6.57
C GLY A 228 14.20 -10.22 -5.76
N HIS A 229 14.81 -11.28 -5.22
CA HIS A 229 16.07 -11.21 -4.46
C HIS A 229 17.27 -10.83 -5.33
N MET A 230 17.30 -11.33 -6.56
CA MET A 230 18.32 -10.96 -7.54
C MET A 230 18.22 -9.49 -7.94
N TRP A 231 17.02 -9.00 -8.22
CA TRP A 231 16.82 -7.59 -8.53
C TRP A 231 17.16 -6.70 -7.34
N ARG A 232 16.80 -7.11 -6.11
CA ARG A 232 17.21 -6.40 -4.88
C ARG A 232 18.72 -6.17 -4.86
N THR A 233 19.48 -7.24 -5.07
CA THR A 233 20.95 -7.18 -5.14
C THR A 233 21.42 -6.23 -6.24
N GLY A 234 20.82 -6.31 -7.44
CA GLY A 234 21.19 -5.45 -8.56
C GLY A 234 20.92 -3.98 -8.31
N TYR A 235 19.79 -3.64 -7.69
CA TYR A 235 19.45 -2.26 -7.31
C TYR A 235 20.33 -1.71 -6.18
N GLU A 236 20.60 -2.51 -5.16
CA GLU A 236 21.47 -2.13 -4.03
C GLU A 236 22.92 -1.90 -4.48
N ASN A 237 23.41 -2.69 -5.44
CA ASN A 237 24.74 -2.54 -6.02
C ASN A 237 24.82 -1.49 -7.14
N ASN A 238 23.73 -0.79 -7.46
CA ASN A 238 23.62 0.15 -8.59
C ASN A 238 23.93 -0.48 -9.96
N GLU A 239 23.77 -1.80 -10.09
CA GLU A 239 23.84 -2.52 -11.37
C GLU A 239 22.52 -2.38 -12.16
N LEU A 240 21.41 -2.14 -11.46
CA LEU A 240 20.09 -1.85 -12.00
C LEU A 240 19.62 -0.45 -11.61
N LYS A 241 18.88 0.17 -12.51
CA LYS A 241 18.21 1.45 -12.29
C LYS A 241 16.83 1.42 -12.91
N GLY A 242 15.81 1.80 -12.13
CA GLY A 242 14.42 1.82 -12.56
C GLY A 242 14.25 2.93 -13.58
N ILE A 243 13.50 2.68 -14.64
CA ILE A 243 13.23 3.68 -15.66
C ILE A 243 11.74 4.00 -15.61
N VAL A 244 11.41 5.27 -15.38
CA VAL A 244 10.05 5.79 -15.54
C VAL A 244 10.05 6.93 -16.55
N PHE A 245 8.93 7.14 -17.23
CA PHE A 245 8.77 8.28 -18.15
C PHE A 245 8.88 9.62 -17.42
N ASP A 246 9.35 10.66 -18.11
CA ASP A 246 9.69 11.95 -17.50
C ASP A 246 8.48 12.71 -16.94
N ASP A 247 7.27 12.44 -17.44
CA ASP A 247 6.04 13.04 -16.94
C ASP A 247 5.51 12.37 -15.66
N VAL A 248 6.00 11.18 -15.31
CA VAL A 248 5.49 10.39 -14.17
C VAL A 248 5.81 11.05 -12.83
N PRO A 249 7.07 11.48 -12.53
CA PRO A 249 7.38 12.11 -11.23
C PRO A 249 6.55 13.37 -10.98
N GLU A 250 6.41 14.23 -11.99
CA GLU A 250 5.65 15.49 -11.88
C GLU A 250 4.17 15.23 -11.59
N ALA A 251 3.57 14.25 -12.27
CA ALA A 251 2.19 13.86 -12.03
C ALA A 251 1.99 13.25 -10.64
N LEU A 252 2.89 12.35 -10.20
CA LEU A 252 2.84 11.76 -8.86
C LEU A 252 2.93 12.83 -7.76
N GLU A 253 3.81 13.80 -7.91
CA GLU A 253 3.97 14.90 -6.97
C GLU A 253 2.74 15.82 -6.93
N LYS A 254 2.18 16.15 -8.10
CA LYS A 254 0.92 16.91 -8.21
C LYS A 254 -0.22 16.21 -7.50
N TRP A 255 -0.44 14.91 -7.78
CA TRP A 255 -1.50 14.13 -7.16
C TRP A 255 -1.30 14.00 -5.64
N HIS A 256 -0.07 13.78 -5.20
CA HIS A 256 0.27 13.75 -3.79
C HIS A 256 -0.05 15.07 -3.08
N THR A 257 0.29 16.21 -3.69
CA THR A 257 0.01 17.56 -3.16
C THR A 257 -1.49 17.85 -3.10
N LEU A 258 -2.27 17.30 -4.03
CA LEU A 258 -3.74 17.37 -4.03
C LEU A 258 -4.39 16.38 -3.04
N GLY A 259 -3.60 15.57 -2.34
CA GLY A 259 -4.10 14.58 -1.39
C GLY A 259 -4.66 13.31 -2.02
N ILE A 260 -4.48 13.12 -3.34
CA ILE A 260 -4.92 11.93 -4.07
C ILE A 260 -3.99 10.76 -3.74
N LYS A 261 -4.57 9.61 -3.41
CA LYS A 261 -3.78 8.41 -3.09
C LYS A 261 -3.45 7.64 -4.35
N VAL A 262 -2.16 7.36 -4.56
CA VAL A 262 -1.68 6.64 -5.74
C VAL A 262 -1.22 5.24 -5.34
N TYR A 263 -1.66 4.23 -6.08
CA TYR A 263 -1.31 2.84 -5.88
C TYR A 263 -0.77 2.24 -7.17
N ILE A 264 0.01 1.18 -7.07
CA ILE A 264 0.50 0.42 -8.23
C ILE A 264 -0.20 -0.93 -8.28
N TYR A 265 -0.59 -1.38 -9.47
CA TYR A 265 -1.05 -2.74 -9.71
C TYR A 265 -0.33 -3.36 -10.91
N SER A 266 0.53 -4.33 -10.66
CA SER A 266 1.36 -4.97 -11.70
C SER A 266 1.47 -6.48 -11.51
N SER A 267 1.85 -7.20 -12.56
CA SER A 267 2.05 -8.64 -12.51
C SER A 267 3.34 -9.06 -11.77
N GLY A 268 4.29 -8.14 -11.64
CA GLY A 268 5.50 -8.29 -10.83
C GLY A 268 5.19 -8.29 -9.34
N SER A 269 6.01 -8.97 -8.54
CA SER A 269 5.81 -9.04 -7.08
C SER A 269 5.89 -7.65 -6.44
N ARG A 270 5.19 -7.43 -5.32
CA ARG A 270 5.27 -6.16 -4.58
C ARG A 270 6.71 -5.75 -4.25
N LEU A 271 7.60 -6.70 -3.98
CA LEU A 271 9.03 -6.45 -3.79
C LEU A 271 9.66 -5.81 -5.04
N ALA A 272 9.44 -6.41 -6.22
CA ALA A 272 9.97 -5.88 -7.48
C ALA A 272 9.43 -4.48 -7.78
N GLN A 273 8.13 -4.24 -7.54
CA GLN A 273 7.53 -2.91 -7.72
C GLN A 273 8.18 -1.87 -6.80
N ARG A 274 8.38 -2.20 -5.51
CA ARG A 274 9.08 -1.32 -4.56
C ARG A 274 10.53 -1.03 -4.97
N LEU A 275 11.21 -1.99 -5.58
CA LEU A 275 12.58 -1.80 -6.06
C LEU A 275 12.63 -0.86 -7.27
N ILE A 276 11.74 -1.05 -8.25
CA ILE A 276 11.65 -0.18 -9.44
C ILE A 276 11.44 1.27 -9.02
N PHE A 277 10.41 1.56 -8.22
CA PHE A 277 10.08 2.93 -7.79
C PHE A 277 11.04 3.50 -6.73
N GLY A 278 11.80 2.65 -6.04
CA GLY A 278 12.80 3.08 -5.05
C GLY A 278 14.11 3.56 -5.68
N HIS A 279 14.42 3.11 -6.89
CA HIS A 279 15.73 3.31 -7.54
C HIS A 279 15.56 3.86 -8.97
N THR A 280 14.67 4.83 -9.18
CA THR A 280 14.37 5.32 -10.54
C THR A 280 15.45 6.25 -11.11
N ASN A 281 15.34 6.58 -12.40
CA ASN A 281 16.03 7.69 -13.06
C ASN A 281 15.79 9.07 -12.45
N HIS A 282 14.75 9.20 -11.63
CA HIS A 282 14.35 10.43 -10.94
C HIS A 282 14.48 10.32 -9.41
N GLY A 283 15.22 9.32 -8.92
CA GLY A 283 15.39 9.05 -7.48
C GLY A 283 14.30 8.15 -6.89
N ASP A 284 14.09 8.22 -5.58
CA ASP A 284 13.07 7.43 -4.89
C ASP A 284 11.70 8.11 -5.00
N LEU A 285 10.78 7.47 -5.75
CA LEU A 285 9.41 7.96 -5.96
C LEU A 285 8.41 7.34 -5.00
N ARG A 286 8.82 6.39 -4.13
CA ARG A 286 7.90 5.68 -3.22
C ARG A 286 7.22 6.61 -2.23
N LYS A 287 7.81 7.78 -1.94
CA LYS A 287 7.20 8.84 -1.11
C LYS A 287 5.83 9.30 -1.62
N TYR A 288 5.57 9.17 -2.93
CA TYR A 288 4.29 9.56 -3.54
C TYR A 288 3.28 8.40 -3.62
N LEU A 289 3.73 7.17 -3.37
CA LEU A 289 2.92 5.96 -3.49
C LEU A 289 2.36 5.53 -2.14
N SER A 290 1.09 5.12 -2.13
CA SER A 290 0.35 4.70 -0.94
C SER A 290 0.30 3.18 -0.77
N GLY A 291 0.57 2.40 -1.82
CA GLY A 291 0.59 0.95 -1.74
C GLY A 291 0.82 0.26 -3.09
N PHE A 292 0.96 -1.07 -3.02
CA PHE A 292 1.28 -1.94 -4.16
C PHE A 292 0.37 -3.18 -4.13
N PHE A 293 -0.25 -3.47 -5.26
CA PHE A 293 -1.02 -4.68 -5.55
C PHE A 293 -0.25 -5.52 -6.58
N ASP A 294 -0.31 -6.83 -6.42
CA ASP A 294 0.22 -7.80 -7.39
C ASP A 294 -0.78 -8.92 -7.62
N THR A 295 -0.39 -9.97 -8.34
CA THR A 295 -1.28 -11.08 -8.68
C THR A 295 -1.82 -11.87 -7.49
N THR A 296 -1.42 -11.56 -6.25
CA THR A 296 -2.05 -12.11 -5.04
C THR A 296 -3.49 -11.64 -4.87
N VAL A 297 -3.83 -10.45 -5.39
CA VAL A 297 -5.21 -9.93 -5.40
C VAL A 297 -6.08 -10.58 -6.50
N GLY A 298 -5.43 -11.14 -7.52
CA GLY A 298 -6.06 -11.78 -8.66
C GLY A 298 -5.35 -11.47 -9.99
N ASN A 299 -5.85 -12.01 -11.10
CA ASN A 299 -5.31 -11.73 -12.43
C ASN A 299 -5.75 -10.35 -12.93
N LYS A 300 -4.87 -9.57 -13.54
CA LYS A 300 -5.17 -8.22 -14.06
C LYS A 300 -6.25 -8.19 -15.15
N ARG A 301 -6.55 -9.32 -15.79
CA ARG A 301 -7.61 -9.44 -16.80
C ARG A 301 -8.96 -9.91 -16.25
N GLU A 302 -9.05 -10.11 -14.94
CA GLU A 302 -10.26 -10.56 -14.27
C GLU A 302 -10.92 -9.42 -13.51
N THR A 303 -12.22 -9.21 -13.76
CA THR A 303 -13.03 -8.18 -13.09
C THR A 303 -12.98 -8.31 -11.56
N ARG A 304 -12.96 -9.54 -11.04
CA ARG A 304 -12.90 -9.82 -9.60
C ARG A 304 -11.70 -9.15 -8.92
N SER A 305 -10.56 -9.07 -9.59
CA SER A 305 -9.35 -8.47 -9.02
C SER A 305 -9.55 -6.98 -8.72
N TYR A 306 -10.31 -6.26 -9.55
CA TYR A 306 -10.59 -4.84 -9.35
C TYR A 306 -11.69 -4.60 -8.31
N VAL A 307 -12.62 -5.55 -8.15
CA VAL A 307 -13.57 -5.55 -7.02
C VAL A 307 -12.80 -5.68 -5.71
N GLU A 308 -11.89 -6.66 -5.61
CA GLU A 308 -11.04 -6.85 -4.42
C GLU A 308 -10.14 -5.64 -4.14
N ILE A 309 -9.57 -5.00 -5.18
CA ILE A 309 -8.82 -3.74 -5.03
C ILE A 309 -9.73 -2.64 -4.46
N SER A 310 -10.95 -2.49 -4.99
CA SER A 310 -11.88 -1.46 -4.52
C SER A 310 -12.25 -1.66 -3.04
N GLU A 311 -12.52 -2.91 -2.63
CA GLU A 311 -12.78 -3.29 -1.24
C GLU A 311 -11.55 -3.07 -0.35
N SER A 312 -10.36 -3.46 -0.81
CA SER A 312 -9.09 -3.26 -0.10
C SER A 312 -8.77 -1.78 0.13
N LEU A 313 -9.13 -0.92 -0.83
CA LEU A 313 -8.95 0.52 -0.74
C LEU A 313 -10.03 1.21 0.10
N GLY A 314 -11.13 0.52 0.40
CA GLY A 314 -12.23 1.05 1.21
C GLY A 314 -12.95 2.23 0.56
N VAL A 315 -13.04 2.27 -0.77
CA VAL A 315 -13.79 3.32 -1.48
C VAL A 315 -15.30 3.03 -1.43
N ASP A 316 -16.12 4.08 -1.32
CA ASP A 316 -17.58 3.92 -1.30
C ASP A 316 -18.13 3.51 -2.67
N LYS A 317 -17.50 4.00 -3.75
CA LYS A 317 -17.86 3.69 -5.13
C LYS A 317 -16.62 3.28 -5.91
N PRO A 318 -16.66 2.19 -6.70
CA PRO A 318 -15.54 1.81 -7.58
C PRO A 318 -15.15 2.93 -8.56
N SER A 319 -16.09 3.79 -8.96
CA SER A 319 -15.85 4.96 -9.81
C SER A 319 -14.95 6.03 -9.18
N ASP A 320 -14.72 5.98 -7.87
CA ASP A 320 -13.78 6.89 -7.19
C ASP A 320 -12.31 6.50 -7.45
N ILE A 321 -12.09 5.35 -8.08
CA ILE A 321 -10.78 4.86 -8.50
C ILE A 321 -10.61 5.09 -10.00
N LEU A 322 -9.57 5.83 -10.36
CA LEU A 322 -9.08 5.92 -11.72
C LEU A 322 -7.97 4.87 -11.92
N PHE A 323 -8.19 3.92 -12.83
CA PHE A 323 -7.18 2.97 -13.28
C PHE A 323 -6.55 3.41 -14.60
N VAL A 324 -5.22 3.40 -14.66
CA VAL A 324 -4.44 3.72 -15.87
C VAL A 324 -3.60 2.51 -16.27
N THR A 325 -3.80 2.02 -17.50
CA THR A 325 -3.09 0.87 -18.08
C THR A 325 -2.93 1.06 -19.59
N ASP A 326 -1.95 0.43 -20.22
CA ASP A 326 -1.86 0.32 -21.68
C ASP A 326 -2.64 -0.87 -22.25
N VAL A 327 -3.00 -1.85 -21.41
CA VAL A 327 -3.57 -3.12 -21.85
C VAL A 327 -5.09 -3.04 -21.94
N TYR A 328 -5.63 -3.17 -23.16
CA TYR A 328 -7.08 -3.12 -23.42
C TYR A 328 -7.90 -4.14 -22.58
N GLN A 329 -7.41 -5.36 -22.40
CA GLN A 329 -8.12 -6.38 -21.62
C GLN A 329 -8.19 -6.04 -20.13
N GLU A 330 -7.17 -5.38 -19.58
CA GLU A 330 -7.16 -4.90 -18.21
C GLU A 330 -8.12 -3.73 -18.04
N ALA A 331 -8.10 -2.78 -18.98
CA ALA A 331 -9.04 -1.67 -19.04
C ALA A 331 -10.50 -2.14 -19.07
N THR A 332 -10.79 -3.15 -19.89
CA THR A 332 -12.13 -3.76 -19.98
C THR A 332 -12.55 -4.41 -18.66
N ALA A 333 -11.64 -5.16 -18.03
CA ALA A 333 -11.91 -5.83 -16.75
C ALA A 333 -12.16 -4.83 -15.61
N ALA A 334 -11.38 -3.75 -15.55
CA ALA A 334 -11.53 -2.67 -14.57
C ALA A 334 -12.85 -1.90 -14.77
N LYS A 335 -13.20 -1.57 -16.03
CA LYS A 335 -14.46 -0.88 -16.32
C LYS A 335 -15.68 -1.74 -15.98
N ALA A 336 -15.60 -3.05 -16.20
CA ALA A 336 -16.64 -4.00 -15.80
C ALA A 336 -16.81 -4.08 -14.27
N ALA A 337 -15.78 -3.76 -13.49
CA ALA A 337 -15.85 -3.64 -12.03
C ALA A 337 -16.35 -2.27 -11.55
N GLY A 338 -16.61 -1.33 -12.48
CA GLY A 338 -17.15 -0.01 -12.19
C GLY A 338 -16.11 1.09 -11.97
N LEU A 339 -14.82 0.81 -12.21
CA LEU A 339 -13.75 1.82 -12.09
C LEU A 339 -13.82 2.82 -13.25
N GLU A 340 -13.29 4.02 -13.01
CA GLU A 340 -12.91 4.91 -14.10
C GLU A 340 -11.58 4.45 -14.72
N VAL A 341 -11.48 4.52 -16.04
CA VAL A 341 -10.38 3.90 -16.77
C VAL A 341 -9.86 4.81 -17.88
N ILE A 342 -8.55 4.98 -17.91
CA ILE A 342 -7.83 5.66 -18.99
C ILE A 342 -6.80 4.70 -19.58
N ILE A 343 -6.69 4.69 -20.91
CA ILE A 343 -5.63 3.94 -21.59
C ILE A 343 -4.40 4.84 -21.80
N SER A 344 -3.25 4.36 -21.32
CA SER A 344 -1.95 5.00 -21.53
C SER A 344 -1.36 4.54 -22.86
N VAL A 345 -1.07 5.50 -23.75
CA VAL A 345 -0.46 5.25 -25.06
C VAL A 345 0.99 5.74 -25.02
N ARG A 346 1.93 4.81 -24.89
CA ARG A 346 3.37 5.08 -24.85
C ARG A 346 4.09 4.47 -26.05
N PRO A 347 5.28 4.97 -26.40
CA PRO A 347 6.11 4.36 -27.44
C PRO A 347 6.38 2.87 -27.15
N GLY A 348 6.08 2.02 -28.12
CA GLY A 348 6.28 0.56 -28.02
C GLY A 348 5.05 -0.23 -27.54
N ASN A 349 3.96 0.43 -27.11
CA ASN A 349 2.73 -0.26 -26.73
C ASN A 349 2.06 -0.93 -27.93
N ALA A 350 1.33 -2.02 -27.67
CA ALA A 350 0.59 -2.74 -28.69
C ALA A 350 -0.54 -1.87 -29.29
N PRO A 351 -0.90 -2.06 -30.57
CA PRO A 351 -2.01 -1.33 -31.17
C PRO A 351 -3.32 -1.70 -30.48
N LEU A 352 -4.17 -0.69 -30.27
CA LEU A 352 -5.48 -0.84 -29.66
C LEU A 352 -6.54 -1.19 -30.74
N PRO A 353 -7.58 -1.96 -30.40
CA PRO A 353 -8.71 -2.20 -31.30
C PRO A 353 -9.42 -0.89 -31.67
N GLU A 354 -9.93 -0.75 -32.90
CA GLU A 354 -10.71 0.42 -33.29
C GLU A 354 -12.00 0.57 -32.45
N ASN A 355 -12.43 1.81 -32.18
CA ASN A 355 -13.69 2.14 -31.49
C ASN A 355 -13.85 1.51 -30.09
N HIS A 356 -12.76 1.36 -29.35
CA HIS A 356 -12.75 0.79 -28.00
C HIS A 356 -13.44 1.66 -26.92
N GLY A 357 -13.72 2.94 -27.19
CA GLY A 357 -14.53 3.81 -26.32
C GLY A 357 -13.88 4.31 -25.02
N PHE A 358 -12.59 4.00 -24.79
CA PHE A 358 -11.83 4.49 -23.63
C PHE A 358 -11.15 5.83 -23.93
N LYS A 359 -11.07 6.71 -22.92
CA LYS A 359 -10.20 7.89 -23.00
C LYS A 359 -8.75 7.44 -23.09
N MET A 360 -7.98 8.05 -23.99
CA MET A 360 -6.55 7.80 -24.15
C MET A 360 -5.75 9.02 -23.72
N ILE A 361 -4.58 8.78 -23.14
CA ILE A 361 -3.58 9.80 -22.84
C ILE A 361 -2.22 9.34 -23.34
N SER A 362 -1.36 10.30 -23.67
CA SER A 362 0.04 10.06 -24.03
C SER A 362 1.02 10.53 -22.94
N SER A 363 0.52 11.34 -22.01
CA SER A 363 1.23 11.88 -20.85
C SER A 363 0.30 11.96 -19.65
N PHE A 364 0.82 11.72 -18.44
CA PHE A 364 0.09 11.87 -17.19
C PHE A 364 -0.27 13.33 -16.88
N SER A 365 0.34 14.30 -17.56
CA SER A 365 -0.07 15.70 -17.50
C SER A 365 -1.50 15.96 -17.99
N GLU A 366 -2.08 15.02 -18.74
CA GLU A 366 -3.45 15.07 -19.28
C GLU A 366 -4.53 14.62 -18.26
N ILE A 367 -4.10 14.25 -17.04
CA ILE A 367 -4.91 13.95 -15.86
C ILE A 367 -4.77 15.10 -14.84
#